data_AF-A0A6N7FFN6-F1
#
_entry.id   AF-A0A6N7FFN6-F1
#
_cell.length_a   1.000
_cell.length_b   1.000
_cell.length_c   1.000
_cell.angle_alpha   90.00
_cell.angle_beta   90.00
_cell.angle_gamma   90.00
#
_symmetry.space_group_name_H-M   'P 1'
#
loop_
_entity.id
_entity.type
_entity.pdbx_description
1 polymer ?
#
loop_
_entity_poly.entity_id
_entity_poly.type
_entity_poly.pdbx_seq_one_letter_code
_entity_poly.pdbx_strand_id
1 'polypeptide(L)' 'MPSRILVTGGAGFVGSHVVDQLADTGHEVVVLDSLVAHGAADPPWVRSDVE' A
#
# COMPACT_ATOMS: atom_id res chain seq x y z
N MET A 1 10.39 -4.74 18.53
CA MET A 1 10.97 -3.40 18.67
C MET A 1 10.29 -2.51 17.65
N PRO A 2 9.80 -1.33 18.02
CA PRO A 2 9.24 -0.38 17.04
C PRO A 2 10.31 -0.01 16.01
N SER A 3 9.88 0.24 14.78
CA SER A 3 10.76 0.54 13.63
C SER A 3 10.11 1.62 12.79
N ARG A 4 10.93 2.30 11.99
CA ARG A 4 10.49 3.33 11.06
C ARG A 4 10.35 2.74 9.67
N ILE A 5 9.13 2.72 9.13
CA ILE A 5 8.78 1.95 7.93
C ILE A 5 8.20 2.88 6.87
N LEU A 6 8.71 2.79 5.64
CA LEU A 6 8.11 3.43 4.46
C LEU A 6 7.19 2.44 3.77
N VAL A 7 5.91 2.80 3.64
CA VAL A 7 4.94 2.04 2.83
C VAL A 7 4.64 2.81 1.55
N THR A 8 4.92 2.19 0.40
CA THR A 8 4.49 2.71 -0.89
C THR A 8 3.11 2.16 -1.25
N GLY A 9 2.24 2.98 -1.85
CA GLY A 9 0.89 2.55 -2.21
C GLY A 9 -0.05 2.36 -0.99
N GLY A 10 0.24 3.04 0.12
CA GLY A 10 -0.48 2.89 1.39
C GLY A 10 -1.94 3.38 1.38
N ALA A 11 -2.37 4.12 0.36
CA ALA A 11 -3.77 4.48 0.17
C ALA A 11 -4.56 3.43 -0.65
N GLY A 12 -3.87 2.43 -1.23
CA GLY A 12 -4.48 1.32 -1.96
C GLY A 12 -5.10 0.25 -1.05
N PHE A 13 -5.85 -0.68 -1.63
CA PHE A 13 -6.60 -1.71 -0.89
C PHE A 13 -5.74 -2.51 0.09
N VAL A 14 -4.62 -3.08 -0.36
CA VAL A 14 -3.72 -3.85 0.53
C VAL A 14 -2.90 -2.91 1.41
N GLY A 15 -2.44 -1.79 0.83
CA GLY A 15 -1.57 -0.84 1.51
C GLY A 15 -2.19 -0.25 2.77
N SER A 16 -3.48 0.09 2.75
CA SER A 16 -4.18 0.68 3.91
C SER A 16 -4.22 -0.28 5.10
N HIS A 17 -4.57 -1.55 4.86
CA HIS A 17 -4.61 -2.57 5.91
C HIS A 17 -3.20 -2.86 6.47
N VAL A 18 -2.17 -2.83 5.62
CA VAL A 18 -0.78 -2.98 6.07
C VAL A 18 -0.36 -1.78 6.95
N VAL A 19 -0.71 -0.55 6.55
CA VAL A 19 -0.44 0.66 7.34
C VAL A 19 -1.12 0.56 8.71
N ASP A 20 -2.39 0.18 8.75
CA ASP A 20 -3.15 0.03 9.99
C ASP A 20 -2.48 -1.01 10.92
N GLN A 21 -2.17 -2.20 10.41
CA GLN A 21 -1.50 -3.24 11.21
C GLN A 21 -0.12 -2.81 11.73
N LEU A 22 0.67 -2.12 10.92
CA LEU A 22 1.98 -1.63 11.33
C LEU A 22 1.87 -0.53 12.40
N ALA A 23 0.89 0.37 12.27
CA ALA A 23 0.62 1.38 13.28
C ALA A 23 0.13 0.75 14.60
N ASP A 24 -0.80 -0.20 14.54
CA ASP A 24 -1.35 -0.90 15.71
C ASP A 24 -0.29 -1.69 16.49
N THR A 25 0.76 -2.15 15.81
CA THR A 25 1.91 -2.84 16.43
C THR A 25 3.00 -1.89 16.94
N GLY A 26 2.77 -0.57 16.85
CA GLY A 26 3.61 0.47 17.43
C GLY A 26 4.75 0.95 16.54
N HIS A 27 4.73 0.67 15.24
CA HIS A 27 5.73 1.18 14.30
C HIS A 27 5.45 2.64 13.91
N GLU A 28 6.52 3.39 13.62
CA GLU A 28 6.39 4.70 12.98
C GLU A 28 6.28 4.49 11.48
N VAL A 29 5.09 4.70 10.93
CA VAL A 29 4.80 4.45 9.52
C VAL A 29 4.78 5.77 8.75
N VAL A 30 5.51 5.81 7.64
CA VAL A 30 5.46 6.89 6.65
C VAL A 30 4.87 6.34 5.37
N VAL A 31 3.82 6.98 4.84
CA VAL A 31 3.18 6.56 3.60
C VAL A 31 3.64 7.44 2.45
N LEU A 32 4.03 6.81 1.34
CA LEU A 32 4.24 7.46 0.05
C LEU A 32 3.25 6.88 -0.96
N ASP A 33 2.33 7.72 -1.44
CA ASP A 33 1.32 7.32 -2.40
C ASP A 33 1.22 8.34 -3.53
N SER A 34 0.96 7.87 -4.75
CA SER A 34 0.72 8.73 -5.91
C SER A 34 -0.71 9.28 -5.94
N LEU A 35 -1.63 8.68 -5.18
CA LEU A 35 -3.07 8.95 -5.17
C LEU A 35 -3.72 8.83 -6.56
N VAL A 36 -3.06 8.12 -7.48
CA VAL A 36 -3.60 7.83 -8.80
C VAL A 36 -4.50 6.60 -8.67
N ALA A 37 -5.80 6.81 -8.88
CA ALA A 37 -6.72 5.70 -9.03
C ALA A 37 -6.31 4.86 -10.25
N HIS A 38 -6.35 3.53 -10.11
CA HIS A 38 -6.19 2.63 -11.26
C HIS A 38 -7.28 3.00 -12.29
N GLY A 39 -6.86 3.45 -13.46
CA GLY A 39 -7.75 3.83 -14.55
C GLY A 39 -8.43 2.61 -15.18
N ALA A 40 -9.16 2.81 -16.28
CA ALA A 40 -9.93 1.76 -16.95
C ALA A 40 -9.11 0.59 -17.53
N ALA A 41 -7.77 0.65 -17.47
CA ALA A 41 -6.89 -0.39 -17.98
C ALA A 41 -5.86 -0.74 -16.91
N ASP A 42 -5.68 -2.04 -16.71
CA ASP A 42 -4.67 -2.56 -15.82
C ASP A 42 -3.26 -2.21 -16.32
N PRO A 43 -2.33 -1.89 -15.41
CA PRO A 43 -0.94 -1.77 -15.76
C PRO A 43 -0.41 -3.03 -16.43
N PRO A 44 0.58 -2.93 -17.34
CA PRO A 44 1.10 -4.07 -18.12
C PRO A 44 1.77 -5.16 -17.28
N TRP A 45 2.00 -4.91 -15.99
CA TRP A 45 2.56 -5.88 -15.03
C TRP A 45 1.51 -6.64 -14.23
N VAL A 46 0.23 -6.25 -14.30
CA VAL A 46 -0.86 -7.05 -13.74
C VAL A 46 -1.01 -8.28 -14.62
N ARG A 47 -0.99 -9.46 -13.99
CA ARG A 47 -1.16 -10.69 -14.75
C ARG A 47 -2.64 -10.85 -15.09
N SER A 48 -2.91 -11.27 -16.33
CA SER A 48 -4.28 -11.46 -16.83
C SER A 48 -5.03 -12.64 -16.20
N ASP A 49 -4.36 -13.44 -15.37
CA ASP A 49 -4.94 -14.58 -14.65
C ASP A 49 -5.33 -14.24 -13.20
N VAL A 50 -5.15 -12.99 -12.78
CA VAL A 50 -5.53 -12.49 -11.44
C VAL A 50 -6.76 -11.59 -11.59
N GLU A 51 -7.84 -11.95 -10.89
CA GLU A 51 -9.09 -11.16 -10.79
C GLU A 51 -8.95 -9.96 -9.83
#